data_AF-A0A162JBR7-F1
#
_entry.id   AF-A0A162JBR7-F1
#
_cell.length_a   1.000
_cell.length_b   1.000
_cell.length_c   1.000
_cell.angle_alpha   90.00
_cell.angle_beta   90.00
_cell.angle_gamma   90.00
#
_symmetry.space_group_name_H-M   'P 1'
#
loop_
_entity.id
_entity.type
_entity.pdbx_description
1 polymer ?
#
loop_
_entity_poly.entity_id
_entity_poly.type
_entity_poly.pdbx_seq_one_letter_code
_entity_poly.pdbx_strand_id
1 'polypeptide(L)'
;MTMLLPKDFSVLASRDDVVYVTKNNHPNEVLVLVFIFVASIVVVVLAFVALFCIRQKKRNRRQDLVPLPLSSSSASSSSSSSVPAQRRIAKFHRKRRPPPITIPPAKPGLPILTGREVHGYYATTPVLQHKPRPPARRKPVPKPPTQSQRPRPAEKGQPTLLAGASSHLRCILGETAESRMASVSASTAAAPEPTDAKNKFEDLSGVVVQPDDNPYQALIAACDDDPARMQAVYATHRTTRNAQQRAAFLDPAFDGILVDQILRRIEDPSIDPSFADPRHGLVFWARPPEHILQLAAHLQAQLQLAAPHLWLMPLHRMHMTALEIVHSRTPDEAYAVVQTMARATIHRVEDGHKNNGSSSQDGNGLAALVNYPYRHRARLVKPLLSYDRAAVALSFLPAAGEPHASPPPVPPSTDSNDSQDDGDDAFTYHHLRRDLLNRARATGVAVASRYVVPSAHITLARFLDPADHATAAARQAWVAALDGLNARLERDVWTAQWTTAPTAATASADGSGRLVGEWVVGQERGLDARTGALWYGGGRSVMVGEGF
;
A
#
# COMPACT_ATOMS: atom_id res chain seq x y z
N MET A 1 7.87 31.66 -27.89
CA MET A 1 6.98 30.91 -28.81
C MET A 1 5.56 31.31 -28.45
N THR A 2 4.95 32.19 -29.22
CA THR A 2 3.66 32.82 -28.89
C THR A 2 2.55 31.80 -29.12
N MET A 3 2.02 31.18 -28.05
CA MET A 3 0.83 30.33 -28.17
C MET A 3 -0.39 31.20 -28.44
N LEU A 4 -1.06 30.96 -29.56
CA LEU A 4 -2.39 31.50 -29.85
C LEU A 4 -3.41 30.72 -29.02
N LEU A 5 -4.01 31.38 -28.02
CA LEU A 5 -5.13 30.82 -27.26
C LEU A 5 -6.41 30.81 -28.13
N PRO A 6 -7.27 29.77 -28.00
CA PRO A 6 -8.59 29.76 -28.64
C PRO A 6 -9.45 30.95 -28.16
N LYS A 7 -10.33 31.48 -29.03
CA LYS A 7 -11.13 32.72 -28.80
C LYS A 7 -12.02 32.70 -27.55
N ASP A 8 -12.24 31.54 -26.93
CA ASP A 8 -13.18 31.36 -25.82
C ASP A 8 -12.51 31.40 -24.44
N PHE A 9 -11.21 31.72 -24.37
CA PHE A 9 -10.42 31.70 -23.14
C PHE A 9 -9.77 33.05 -22.87
N SER A 10 -9.86 33.49 -21.61
CA SER A 10 -9.23 34.72 -21.11
C SER A 10 -8.16 34.38 -20.05
N VAL A 11 -7.00 35.03 -20.11
CA VAL A 11 -5.92 34.86 -19.11
C VAL A 11 -6.27 35.64 -17.85
N LEU A 12 -6.36 34.94 -16.71
CA LEU A 12 -6.66 35.52 -15.39
C LEU A 12 -5.39 36.04 -14.70
N ALA A 13 -4.30 35.28 -14.79
CA ALA A 13 -3.02 35.60 -14.18
C ALA A 13 -1.88 34.74 -14.78
N SER A 14 -0.64 35.23 -14.66
CA SER A 14 0.58 34.48 -15.00
C SER A 14 1.60 34.64 -13.88
N ARG A 15 2.11 33.52 -13.35
CA ARG A 15 3.21 33.49 -12.38
C ARG A 15 3.93 32.14 -12.43
N ASP A 16 5.26 32.17 -12.34
CA ASP A 16 6.13 30.98 -12.27
C ASP A 16 5.85 29.93 -13.35
N ASP A 17 5.86 30.34 -14.62
CA ASP A 17 5.63 29.49 -15.81
C ASP A 17 4.27 28.77 -15.88
N VAL A 18 3.29 29.21 -15.06
CA VAL A 18 1.90 28.72 -15.12
C VAL A 18 0.96 29.86 -15.51
N VAL A 19 0.22 29.65 -16.61
CA VAL A 19 -0.82 30.57 -17.11
C VAL A 19 -2.19 30.06 -16.68
N TYR A 20 -2.88 30.83 -15.86
CA TYR A 20 -4.24 30.53 -15.43
C TYR A 20 -5.23 31.06 -16.46
N VAL A 21 -5.95 30.17 -17.13
CA VAL A 21 -6.94 30.50 -18.16
C VAL A 21 -8.33 30.08 -17.70
N THR A 22 -9.33 30.95 -17.87
CA THR A 22 -10.74 30.59 -17.67
C THR A 22 -11.48 30.58 -19.00
N LYS A 23 -12.46 29.68 -19.11
CA LYS A 23 -13.45 29.71 -20.16
C LYS A 23 -14.36 30.93 -19.95
N ASN A 24 -14.71 31.65 -21.00
CA ASN A 24 -15.63 32.78 -20.93
C ASN A 24 -17.05 32.26 -20.59
N ASN A 25 -17.34 32.12 -19.30
CA ASN A 25 -18.70 31.90 -18.81
C ASN A 25 -19.38 33.24 -18.54
N HIS A 26 -20.71 33.27 -18.70
CA HIS A 26 -21.55 34.47 -18.59
C HIS A 26 -21.23 35.32 -17.34
N PRO A 27 -21.34 36.66 -17.42
CA PRO A 27 -20.94 37.61 -16.37
C PRO A 27 -21.62 37.40 -15.00
N ASN A 28 -22.68 36.59 -14.94
CA ASN A 28 -23.41 36.29 -13.72
C ASN A 28 -22.70 35.25 -12.82
N GLU A 29 -21.91 34.32 -13.37
CA GLU A 29 -21.25 33.29 -12.54
C GLU A 29 -20.06 33.84 -11.76
N VAL A 30 -19.29 34.76 -12.36
CA VAL A 30 -18.18 35.44 -11.68
C VAL A 30 -18.70 36.31 -10.54
N LEU A 31 -19.84 36.98 -10.73
CA LEU A 31 -20.47 37.78 -9.69
C LEU A 31 -20.94 36.91 -8.52
N VAL A 32 -21.49 35.72 -8.79
CA VAL A 32 -21.90 34.75 -7.75
C VAL A 32 -20.70 34.23 -6.98
N LEU A 33 -19.60 33.88 -7.65
CA LEU A 33 -18.37 33.43 -6.98
C LEU A 33 -17.74 34.53 -6.11
N VAL A 34 -17.74 35.78 -6.58
CA VAL A 34 -17.28 36.93 -5.78
C VAL A 34 -18.18 37.14 -4.57
N PHE A 35 -19.50 36.99 -4.72
CA PHE A 35 -20.44 37.14 -3.61
C PHE A 35 -20.26 36.04 -2.55
N ILE A 36 -20.08 34.79 -2.97
CA ILE A 36 -19.79 33.66 -2.09
C ILE A 36 -18.47 33.91 -1.33
N PHE A 37 -17.42 34.35 -2.05
CA PHE A 37 -16.12 34.63 -1.46
C PHE A 37 -16.19 35.74 -0.39
N VAL A 38 -16.87 36.85 -0.69
CA VAL A 38 -17.07 37.96 0.28
C VAL A 38 -17.90 37.50 1.48
N ALA A 39 -18.96 36.71 1.27
CA ALA A 39 -19.76 36.16 2.35
C ALA A 39 -18.93 35.25 3.29
N SER A 40 -18.05 34.40 2.73
CA SER A 40 -17.16 33.57 3.55
C SER A 40 -16.15 34.39 4.37
N ILE A 41 -15.62 35.50 3.85
CA ILE A 41 -14.75 36.39 4.62
C ILE A 41 -15.50 37.01 5.80
N VAL A 42 -16.74 37.46 5.59
CA VAL A 42 -17.57 38.04 6.66
C VAL A 42 -17.81 37.03 7.78
N VAL A 43 -18.10 35.78 7.46
CA VAL A 43 -18.29 34.71 8.46
C VAL A 43 -17.02 34.49 9.30
N VAL A 44 -15.85 34.45 8.65
CA VAL A 44 -14.56 34.28 9.36
C VAL A 44 -14.28 35.47 10.27
N VAL A 45 -14.51 36.71 9.81
CA VAL A 45 -14.32 37.92 10.63
C VAL A 45 -15.25 37.91 11.83
N LEU A 46 -16.53 37.56 11.66
CA LEU A 46 -17.48 37.47 12.76
C LEU A 46 -17.08 36.40 13.78
N ALA A 47 -16.57 35.25 13.33
CA ALA A 47 -16.04 34.21 14.23
C ALA A 47 -14.84 34.71 15.06
N PHE A 48 -13.93 35.45 14.44
CA PHE A 48 -12.79 36.07 15.13
C PHE A 48 -13.22 37.12 16.15
N VAL A 49 -14.20 37.97 15.82
CA VAL A 49 -14.77 38.95 16.75
C VAL A 49 -15.42 38.25 17.94
N ALA A 50 -16.20 37.19 17.71
CA ALA A 50 -16.80 36.41 18.79
C ALA A 50 -15.76 35.77 19.72
N LEU A 51 -14.71 35.16 19.16
CA LEU A 51 -13.59 34.60 19.91
C LEU A 51 -12.84 35.68 20.73
N PHE A 52 -12.66 36.87 20.17
CA PHE A 52 -12.06 38.00 20.87
C PHE A 52 -12.93 38.48 22.04
N CYS A 53 -14.24 38.62 21.84
CA CYS A 53 -15.19 38.98 22.91
C CYS A 53 -15.20 37.94 24.05
N ILE A 54 -15.16 36.65 23.72
CA ILE A 54 -15.08 35.56 24.71
C ILE A 54 -13.77 35.67 25.53
N ARG A 55 -12.64 35.93 24.86
CA ARG A 55 -11.34 36.14 25.53
C ARG A 55 -11.35 37.36 26.45
N GLN A 56 -11.90 38.48 26.01
CA GLN A 56 -12.02 39.70 26.83
C GLN A 56 -12.88 39.46 28.08
N LYS A 57 -14.03 38.79 27.93
CA LYS A 57 -14.90 38.43 29.07
C LYS A 57 -14.18 37.53 30.09
N LYS A 58 -13.35 36.59 29.63
CA LYS A 58 -12.56 35.70 30.50
C LYS A 58 -11.41 36.45 31.21
N ARG A 59 -10.85 37.48 30.57
CA ARG A 59 -9.82 38.35 31.16
C ARG A 59 -10.40 39.23 32.28
N ASN A 60 -11.56 39.84 32.05
CA ASN A 60 -12.22 40.69 33.06
C ASN A 60 -12.63 39.87 34.30
N ARG A 61 -13.16 38.65 34.12
CA ARG A 61 -13.47 37.74 35.24
C ARG A 61 -12.26 37.32 36.10
N ARG A 62 -11.04 37.43 35.58
CA ARG A 62 -9.81 37.12 36.34
C ARG A 62 -9.29 38.31 37.14
N GLN A 63 -9.73 39.53 36.85
CA GLN A 63 -9.32 40.72 37.59
C GLN A 63 -10.17 40.99 38.85
N ASP A 64 -11.37 40.41 38.93
CA ASP A 64 -12.26 40.53 40.11
C ASP A 64 -11.92 39.56 41.26
N LEU A 65 -10.83 38.80 41.16
CA LEU A 65 -10.39 37.84 42.19
C LEU A 65 -9.05 38.31 42.80
N VAL A 66 -9.12 39.37 43.61
CA VAL A 66 -8.05 39.73 44.56
C VAL A 66 -8.49 39.26 45.95
N PRO A 67 -7.71 38.45 46.68
CA PRO A 67 -8.07 38.01 48.03
C PRO A 67 -7.75 39.10 49.06
N LEU A 68 -8.72 39.38 49.94
CA LEU A 68 -8.50 40.15 51.17
C LEU A 68 -7.63 39.35 52.16
N PRO A 69 -6.76 40.02 52.96
CA PRO A 69 -5.88 39.33 53.89
C PRO A 69 -6.61 38.88 55.16
N LEU A 70 -6.16 37.71 55.65
CA LEU A 70 -6.61 37.01 56.84
C LEU A 70 -6.34 37.80 58.13
N SER A 71 -7.34 37.84 59.02
CA SER A 71 -7.13 38.08 60.45
C SER A 71 -7.67 36.91 61.28
N SER A 72 -6.87 36.57 62.28
CA SER A 72 -7.00 35.51 63.28
C SER A 72 -8.16 35.70 64.24
N SER A 73 -8.77 34.61 64.72
CA SER A 73 -8.73 34.19 66.15
C SER A 73 -9.88 33.24 66.55
N SER A 74 -9.50 32.30 67.42
CA SER A 74 -10.23 31.68 68.55
C SER A 74 -11.58 30.98 68.35
N ALA A 75 -11.52 29.65 68.58
CA ALA A 75 -12.28 28.88 69.57
C ALA A 75 -13.75 29.21 69.85
N SER A 76 -14.64 28.22 69.73
CA SER A 76 -15.36 27.63 70.88
C SER A 76 -16.36 26.54 70.46
N SER A 77 -16.61 25.70 71.45
CA SER A 77 -17.45 24.51 71.60
C SER A 77 -18.95 24.64 71.29
N SER A 78 -19.59 23.47 71.08
CA SER A 78 -20.89 22.99 71.64
C SER A 78 -21.71 22.27 70.53
N SER A 79 -21.82 20.94 70.54
CA SER A 79 -22.66 20.03 71.35
C SER A 79 -24.02 19.68 70.74
N SER A 80 -24.27 18.36 70.64
CA SER A 80 -25.56 17.66 70.72
C SER A 80 -26.48 17.76 69.49
N SER A 81 -27.28 16.77 69.07
CA SER A 81 -27.74 15.52 69.69
C SER A 81 -28.37 14.56 68.64
N SER A 82 -28.34 13.25 68.96
CA SER A 82 -29.29 12.13 68.68
C SER A 82 -29.94 11.96 67.28
N VAL A 83 -29.74 10.91 66.46
CA VAL A 83 -29.91 9.42 66.61
C VAL A 83 -31.40 8.99 66.68
N PRO A 84 -31.89 7.81 66.21
CA PRO A 84 -31.51 6.84 65.13
C PRO A 84 -32.72 6.41 64.24
N ALA A 85 -32.56 5.62 63.16
CA ALA A 85 -32.81 4.16 63.08
C ALA A 85 -33.21 3.87 61.60
N GLN A 86 -33.03 2.73 60.93
CA GLN A 86 -33.00 1.34 61.36
C GLN A 86 -32.49 0.44 60.20
N ARG A 87 -31.56 -0.48 60.54
CA ARG A 87 -31.30 -1.84 60.03
C ARG A 87 -31.67 -2.25 58.58
N ARG A 88 -30.69 -2.83 57.89
CA ARG A 88 -30.70 -4.25 57.47
C ARG A 88 -29.28 -4.83 57.32
N ILE A 89 -29.13 -6.08 57.76
CA ILE A 89 -27.90 -6.87 57.88
C ILE A 89 -27.90 -7.98 56.82
N ALA A 90 -26.77 -8.22 56.15
CA ALA A 90 -26.24 -9.54 55.73
C ALA A 90 -24.84 -9.31 55.08
N LYS A 91 -23.73 -9.53 55.80
CA LYS A 91 -22.90 -10.75 55.95
C LYS A 91 -22.14 -11.25 54.69
N PHE A 92 -20.80 -11.14 54.80
CA PHE A 92 -19.72 -12.03 54.36
C PHE A 92 -19.35 -12.20 52.87
N HIS A 93 -18.18 -11.68 52.47
CA HIS A 93 -16.93 -12.47 52.35
C HIS A 93 -15.69 -11.56 52.20
N ARG A 94 -14.73 -11.71 53.13
CA ARG A 94 -13.46 -10.97 53.21
C ARG A 94 -12.37 -11.84 52.59
N LYS A 95 -11.88 -11.53 51.38
CA LYS A 95 -10.70 -12.18 50.80
C LYS A 95 -9.41 -11.56 51.34
N ARG A 96 -8.51 -12.43 51.77
CA ARG A 96 -7.24 -12.18 52.47
C ARG A 96 -6.19 -11.61 51.50
N ARG A 97 -5.40 -10.64 51.98
CA ARG A 97 -4.17 -10.16 51.34
C ARG A 97 -3.05 -11.20 51.51
N PRO A 98 -2.18 -11.42 50.50
CA PRO A 98 -0.98 -12.24 50.67
C PRO A 98 0.12 -11.47 51.42
N PRO A 99 1.03 -12.17 52.14
CA PRO A 99 2.13 -11.57 52.88
C PRO A 99 3.29 -11.14 51.96
N PRO A 100 4.16 -10.21 52.41
CA PRO A 100 5.28 -9.71 51.61
C PRO A 100 6.42 -10.73 51.52
N ILE A 101 6.97 -10.88 50.31
CA ILE A 101 8.15 -11.69 50.02
C ILE A 101 9.41 -10.92 50.42
N THR A 102 10.24 -11.54 51.26
CA THR A 102 11.55 -11.05 51.68
C THR A 102 12.62 -11.60 50.73
N ILE A 103 13.44 -10.75 50.12
CA ILE A 103 14.57 -11.14 49.26
C ILE A 103 15.88 -10.93 50.05
N PRO A 104 16.83 -11.89 50.05
CA PRO A 104 18.11 -11.78 50.76
C PRO A 104 19.12 -10.85 50.05
N PRO A 105 20.12 -10.31 50.78
CA PRO A 105 21.04 -9.31 50.24
C PRO A 105 22.16 -9.94 49.38
N ALA A 106 22.50 -9.28 48.27
CA ALA A 106 23.71 -9.56 47.49
C ALA A 106 24.84 -8.58 47.84
N LYS A 107 26.07 -9.11 47.85
CA LYS A 107 27.34 -8.51 48.28
C LYS A 107 27.88 -7.39 47.35
N PRO A 108 28.84 -6.55 47.81
CA PRO A 108 29.30 -5.34 47.13
C PRO A 108 30.49 -5.58 46.18
N GLY A 109 30.58 -4.77 45.12
CA GLY A 109 31.75 -4.68 44.23
C GLY A 109 31.63 -3.54 43.21
N LEU A 110 32.54 -2.56 43.32
CA LEU A 110 32.72 -1.28 42.59
C LEU A 110 33.01 -1.38 41.06
N PRO A 111 33.18 -0.26 40.30
CA PRO A 111 32.82 1.14 40.57
C PRO A 111 31.93 1.79 39.48
N ILE A 112 31.28 2.87 39.91
CA ILE A 112 30.55 3.85 39.12
C ILE A 112 31.54 4.71 38.33
N LEU A 113 31.38 4.78 37.00
CA LEU A 113 31.90 5.88 36.19
C LEU A 113 30.81 6.96 36.08
N THR A 114 31.12 8.09 36.69
CA THR A 114 30.31 9.30 36.72
C THR A 114 30.32 10.01 35.36
N GLY A 115 29.13 10.39 34.91
CA GLY A 115 28.83 11.72 34.36
C GLY A 115 29.47 12.11 33.03
N ARG A 116 28.62 12.24 32.00
CA ARG A 116 28.59 13.49 31.24
C ARG A 116 27.21 13.71 30.62
N GLU A 117 26.56 14.76 31.09
CA GLU A 117 25.46 15.43 30.41
C GLU A 117 25.91 15.86 29.01
N VAL A 118 25.05 15.66 28.00
CA VAL A 118 25.08 16.48 26.78
C VAL A 118 23.65 16.88 26.45
N HIS A 119 23.44 18.19 26.49
CA HIS A 119 22.24 18.91 26.07
C HIS A 119 21.79 18.54 24.65
N GLY A 120 20.47 18.56 24.47
CA GLY A 120 19.85 18.53 23.16
C GLY A 120 20.20 19.76 22.32
N TYR A 121 20.33 19.53 21.02
CA TYR A 121 20.22 20.57 20.00
C TYR A 121 19.43 20.02 18.81
N TYR A 122 18.32 20.70 18.52
CA TYR A 122 17.69 20.70 17.21
C TYR A 122 18.72 21.23 16.20
N ALA A 123 19.01 20.46 15.16
CA ALA A 123 19.79 20.93 14.02
C ALA A 123 18.93 20.89 12.76
N THR A 124 18.49 22.07 12.36
CA THR A 124 18.06 22.43 11.00
C THR A 124 19.20 22.20 10.01
N THR A 125 18.95 21.42 8.97
CA THR A 125 19.89 21.15 7.87
C THR A 125 20.08 22.41 7.01
N PRO A 126 21.32 22.89 6.74
CA PRO A 126 21.56 23.92 5.75
C PRO A 126 21.74 23.33 4.35
N VAL A 127 21.15 24.02 3.38
CA VAL A 127 21.30 23.85 1.93
C VAL A 127 22.76 24.12 1.53
N LEU A 128 23.44 23.12 0.97
CA LEU A 128 24.74 23.28 0.32
C LEU A 128 24.56 23.57 -1.17
N GLN A 129 24.94 24.79 -1.56
CA GLN A 129 25.07 25.22 -2.94
C GLN A 129 26.30 24.57 -3.59
N HIS A 130 26.09 23.75 -4.63
CA HIS A 130 27.17 23.22 -5.46
C HIS A 130 27.65 24.28 -6.48
N LYS A 131 28.93 24.69 -6.37
CA LYS A 131 29.65 25.40 -7.44
C LYS A 131 30.11 24.41 -8.52
N PRO A 132 30.03 24.78 -9.82
CA PRO A 132 30.40 23.89 -10.92
C PRO A 132 31.93 23.78 -11.10
N ARG A 133 32.41 22.55 -11.34
CA ARG A 133 33.79 22.24 -11.76
C ARG A 133 33.96 22.47 -13.28
N PRO A 134 35.14 22.93 -13.75
CA PRO A 134 35.42 23.13 -15.17
C PRO A 134 35.67 21.80 -15.91
N PRO A 135 35.40 21.73 -17.23
CA PRO A 135 35.44 20.48 -17.98
C PRO A 135 36.87 20.01 -18.30
N ALA A 136 37.10 18.71 -18.12
CA ALA A 136 38.34 18.03 -18.47
C ALA A 136 38.49 17.85 -19.99
N ARG A 137 39.71 18.09 -20.49
CA ARG A 137 40.15 17.90 -21.88
C ARG A 137 39.96 16.45 -22.35
N ARG A 138 39.27 16.27 -23.47
CA ARG A 138 39.16 15.00 -24.21
C ARG A 138 40.49 14.65 -24.89
N LYS A 139 40.99 13.43 -24.68
CA LYS A 139 42.00 12.78 -25.54
C LYS A 139 41.27 12.01 -26.68
N PRO A 140 41.83 11.93 -27.90
CA PRO A 140 41.18 11.30 -29.03
C PRO A 140 41.23 9.77 -28.97
N VAL A 141 40.12 9.14 -29.37
CA VAL A 141 39.94 7.69 -29.55
C VAL A 141 40.49 7.28 -30.93
N PRO A 142 41.25 6.18 -31.05
CA PRO A 142 41.71 5.69 -32.35
C PRO A 142 40.62 4.91 -33.11
N LYS A 143 40.59 5.10 -34.44
CA LYS A 143 39.67 4.45 -35.39
C LYS A 143 39.88 2.92 -35.48
N PRO A 144 38.85 2.13 -35.78
CA PRO A 144 39.00 0.70 -36.09
C PRO A 144 39.49 0.48 -37.53
N PRO A 145 40.28 -0.58 -37.80
CA PRO A 145 40.71 -0.91 -39.15
C PRO A 145 39.66 -1.68 -39.95
N THR A 146 39.76 -1.45 -41.26
CA THR A 146 38.90 -1.83 -42.37
C THR A 146 38.92 -3.33 -42.71
N GLN A 147 37.81 -3.79 -43.28
CA GLN A 147 37.60 -5.13 -43.87
C GLN A 147 38.62 -5.46 -44.98
N SER A 148 39.07 -6.71 -45.00
CA SER A 148 39.78 -7.37 -46.10
C SER A 148 39.04 -8.64 -46.53
N GLN A 149 39.04 -8.91 -47.83
CA GLN A 149 38.24 -9.90 -48.56
C GLN A 149 38.93 -11.27 -48.69
N ARG A 150 38.13 -12.36 -48.56
CA ARG A 150 38.17 -13.70 -49.26
C ARG A 150 39.43 -14.60 -49.10
N PRO A 151 39.39 -15.94 -49.39
CA PRO A 151 38.42 -16.72 -50.22
C PRO A 151 37.92 -18.08 -49.65
N ARG A 152 37.03 -18.73 -50.43
CA ARG A 152 36.45 -20.09 -50.27
C ARG A 152 37.51 -21.21 -50.35
N PRO A 153 37.17 -22.46 -49.95
CA PRO A 153 36.98 -23.49 -50.98
C PRO A 153 35.88 -24.57 -50.73
N ALA A 154 35.38 -25.05 -51.87
CA ALA A 154 35.03 -26.42 -52.31
C ALA A 154 34.03 -27.35 -51.58
N GLU A 155 33.21 -27.96 -52.45
CA GLU A 155 32.15 -28.96 -52.32
C GLU A 155 32.58 -30.36 -51.83
N LYS A 156 31.61 -31.14 -51.32
CA LYS A 156 31.34 -32.53 -51.76
C LYS A 156 30.03 -33.10 -51.17
N GLY A 157 29.16 -33.61 -52.05
CA GLY A 157 28.44 -34.88 -51.86
C GLY A 157 27.02 -34.86 -51.29
N GLN A 158 26.01 -34.87 -52.18
CA GLN A 158 24.70 -35.50 -51.94
C GLN A 158 24.80 -37.04 -52.03
N PRO A 159 23.75 -37.79 -51.61
CA PRO A 159 22.86 -38.32 -52.64
C PRO A 159 21.35 -38.18 -52.36
N THR A 160 20.64 -38.33 -53.47
CA THR A 160 19.24 -38.16 -53.86
C THR A 160 18.28 -39.28 -53.42
N LEU A 161 16.98 -38.97 -53.37
CA LEU A 161 15.81 -39.78 -53.82
C LEU A 161 14.58 -38.82 -53.82
N LEU A 162 14.07 -38.38 -54.98
CA LEU A 162 12.89 -38.92 -55.74
C LEU A 162 11.58 -38.87 -54.91
N ALA A 163 10.41 -38.43 -55.37
CA ALA A 163 9.91 -37.96 -56.67
C ALA A 163 8.48 -37.39 -56.49
N GLY A 164 7.97 -36.70 -57.52
CA GLY A 164 6.52 -36.60 -57.82
C GLY A 164 5.83 -35.32 -57.34
N ALA A 165 5.84 -34.20 -58.06
CA ALA A 165 5.28 -33.87 -59.37
C ALA A 165 3.79 -33.47 -59.38
N SER A 166 3.57 -32.29 -59.98
CA SER A 166 2.38 -31.82 -60.71
C SER A 166 1.18 -31.30 -59.92
N SER A 167 0.45 -30.27 -60.34
CA SER A 167 0.63 -29.11 -61.24
C SER A 167 -0.71 -28.37 -61.30
N HIS A 168 -0.72 -27.17 -61.91
CA HIS A 168 -1.88 -26.43 -62.47
C HIS A 168 -2.77 -25.64 -61.48
N LEU A 169 -3.29 -24.44 -61.80
CA LEU A 169 -3.01 -23.38 -62.77
C LEU A 169 -4.01 -22.22 -62.48
N ARG A 170 -3.60 -20.97 -62.71
CA ARG A 170 -4.40 -19.75 -63.08
C ARG A 170 -5.63 -19.33 -62.24
N CYS A 171 -5.64 -18.06 -61.79
CA CYS A 171 -6.29 -16.98 -62.57
C CYS A 171 -5.90 -15.58 -62.03
N ILE A 172 -5.82 -14.65 -62.97
CA ILE A 172 -5.48 -13.23 -62.90
C ILE A 172 -6.74 -12.41 -62.60
N LEU A 173 -6.56 -11.25 -61.93
CA LEU A 173 -7.19 -9.92 -62.06
C LEU A 173 -6.84 -9.20 -60.73
N GLY A 174 -6.19 -8.04 -60.63
CA GLY A 174 -6.09 -6.86 -61.48
C GLY A 174 -6.44 -5.65 -60.58
N GLU A 175 -5.59 -4.60 -60.62
CA GLU A 175 -5.80 -3.26 -60.04
C GLU A 175 -5.50 -3.07 -58.53
N THR A 176 -4.80 -2.04 -58.05
CA THR A 176 -4.14 -0.86 -58.64
C THR A 176 -3.07 -0.34 -57.67
N ALA A 177 -2.05 0.32 -58.22
CA ALA A 177 -0.96 0.94 -57.50
C ALA A 177 -1.35 2.29 -56.93
N GLU A 178 -1.10 2.52 -55.64
CA GLU A 178 -0.81 3.85 -55.10
C GLU A 178 0.03 3.75 -53.82
N SER A 179 1.04 4.62 -53.72
CA SER A 179 1.88 4.90 -52.56
C SER A 179 3.02 3.93 -52.19
N ARG A 180 4.07 3.96 -53.02
CA ARG A 180 5.46 3.84 -52.54
C ARG A 180 5.93 5.23 -52.10
N MET A 181 6.15 5.45 -50.80
CA MET A 181 7.31 6.20 -50.29
C MET A 181 7.49 5.97 -48.78
N ALA A 182 8.77 5.79 -48.41
CA ALA A 182 9.34 5.78 -47.05
C ALA A 182 9.15 4.54 -46.16
N SER A 183 9.72 3.42 -46.60
CA SER A 183 10.23 2.39 -45.69
C SER A 183 11.53 2.88 -45.02
N VAL A 184 11.43 3.43 -43.82
CA VAL A 184 12.54 3.41 -42.86
C VAL A 184 12.21 2.30 -41.88
N SER A 185 12.89 1.17 -42.05
CA SER A 185 12.86 0.04 -41.13
C SER A 185 13.41 0.48 -39.78
N ALA A 186 12.53 0.94 -38.90
CA ALA A 186 12.79 0.93 -37.47
C ALA A 186 12.77 -0.54 -37.05
N SER A 187 13.97 -1.12 -36.92
CA SER A 187 14.18 -2.35 -36.18
C SER A 187 13.58 -2.15 -34.80
N THR A 188 12.35 -2.61 -34.62
CA THR A 188 11.67 -2.64 -33.32
C THR A 188 12.38 -3.73 -32.55
N ALA A 189 13.37 -3.34 -31.74
CA ALA A 189 13.87 -4.19 -30.68
C ALA A 189 12.63 -4.72 -29.94
N ALA A 190 12.46 -6.04 -29.93
CA ALA A 190 11.35 -6.67 -29.23
C ALA A 190 11.28 -6.11 -27.80
N ALA A 191 10.09 -5.69 -27.38
CA ALA A 191 9.89 -5.19 -26.03
C ALA A 191 10.44 -6.25 -25.04
N PRO A 192 11.26 -5.87 -24.06
CA PRO A 192 11.79 -6.83 -23.10
C PRO A 192 10.62 -7.52 -22.41
N GLU A 193 10.65 -8.86 -22.37
CA GLU A 193 9.63 -9.62 -21.64
C GLU A 193 9.56 -9.13 -20.18
N PRO A 194 8.36 -8.84 -19.67
CA PRO A 194 8.22 -8.29 -18.33
C PRO A 194 8.55 -9.35 -17.28
N THR A 195 9.06 -8.91 -16.13
CA THR A 195 9.57 -9.81 -15.07
C THR A 195 8.54 -10.82 -14.57
N ASP A 196 7.25 -10.46 -14.58
CA ASP A 196 6.15 -11.35 -14.20
C ASP A 196 5.95 -12.50 -15.19
N ALA A 197 6.27 -12.33 -16.47
CA ALA A 197 6.22 -13.44 -17.44
C ALA A 197 7.21 -14.56 -17.08
N LYS A 198 8.34 -14.20 -16.45
CA LYS A 198 9.38 -15.13 -15.98
C LYS A 198 9.19 -15.59 -14.54
N ASN A 199 8.38 -14.89 -13.77
CA ASN A 199 8.06 -15.21 -12.39
C ASN A 199 6.61 -15.68 -12.27
N LYS A 200 6.36 -16.94 -12.66
CA LYS A 200 5.02 -17.52 -12.57
C LYS A 200 4.63 -17.70 -11.11
N PHE A 201 3.45 -17.20 -10.76
CA PHE A 201 2.87 -17.41 -9.45
C PHE A 201 2.16 -18.75 -9.46
N GLU A 202 2.72 -19.70 -8.71
CA GLU A 202 2.12 -21.02 -8.54
C GLU A 202 1.04 -20.97 -7.45
N ASP A 203 -0.11 -21.57 -7.75
CA ASP A 203 -1.13 -21.82 -6.75
C ASP A 203 -0.75 -23.08 -5.96
N LEU A 204 -0.33 -22.86 -4.72
CA LEU A 204 0.07 -23.91 -3.78
C LEU A 204 -1.05 -24.21 -2.76
N SER A 205 -2.28 -23.77 -3.03
CA SER A 205 -3.45 -24.03 -2.16
C SER A 205 -3.99 -25.47 -2.30
N GLY A 206 -3.73 -26.12 -3.44
CA GLY A 206 -4.30 -27.43 -3.77
C GLY A 206 -5.78 -27.39 -4.17
N VAL A 207 -6.37 -26.20 -4.33
CA VAL A 207 -7.78 -26.03 -4.72
C VAL A 207 -7.91 -26.01 -6.24
N VAL A 208 -8.85 -26.79 -6.77
CA VAL A 208 -9.18 -26.79 -8.21
C VAL A 208 -10.28 -25.78 -8.47
N VAL A 209 -9.99 -24.78 -9.30
CA VAL A 209 -10.97 -23.77 -9.75
C VAL A 209 -11.49 -24.17 -11.12
N GLN A 210 -12.82 -24.23 -11.28
CA GLN A 210 -13.43 -24.47 -12.59
C GLN A 210 -13.36 -23.20 -13.47
N PRO A 211 -13.39 -23.34 -14.81
CA PRO A 211 -13.56 -22.19 -15.70
C PRO A 211 -14.78 -21.34 -15.30
N ASP A 212 -14.64 -20.02 -15.38
CA ASP A 212 -15.66 -19.00 -15.08
C ASP A 212 -16.11 -18.85 -13.62
N ASP A 213 -15.74 -19.78 -12.74
CA ASP A 213 -16.01 -19.67 -11.30
C ASP A 213 -15.34 -18.42 -10.69
N ASN A 214 -15.86 -18.02 -9.53
CA ASN A 214 -15.13 -17.13 -8.66
C ASN A 214 -14.02 -17.96 -7.98
N PRO A 215 -12.73 -17.74 -8.30
CA PRO A 215 -11.63 -18.53 -7.75
C PRO A 215 -11.56 -18.44 -6.22
N TYR A 216 -12.02 -17.33 -5.64
CA TYR A 216 -12.04 -17.14 -4.19
C TYR A 216 -13.16 -17.94 -3.53
N GLN A 217 -14.27 -18.18 -4.23
CA GLN A 217 -15.35 -19.02 -3.72
C GLN A 217 -14.93 -20.49 -3.61
N ALA A 218 -14.09 -20.97 -4.55
CA ALA A 218 -13.61 -22.35 -4.53
C ALA A 218 -12.78 -22.66 -3.27
N LEU A 219 -11.89 -21.75 -2.87
CA LEU A 219 -11.08 -21.93 -1.67
C LEU A 219 -11.93 -21.87 -0.39
N ILE A 220 -12.92 -20.97 -0.35
CA ILE A 220 -13.86 -20.88 0.77
C ILE A 220 -14.63 -22.19 0.93
N ALA A 221 -15.17 -22.73 -0.16
CA ALA A 221 -15.86 -24.01 -0.16
C ALA A 221 -14.93 -25.17 0.26
N ALA A 222 -13.69 -25.22 -0.23
CA ALA A 222 -12.71 -26.22 0.16
C ALA A 222 -12.29 -26.12 1.65
N CYS A 223 -12.49 -24.96 2.27
CA CYS A 223 -12.26 -24.75 3.69
C CYS A 223 -13.53 -24.94 4.54
N ASP A 224 -14.67 -25.31 3.96
CA ASP A 224 -15.98 -25.36 4.62
C ASP A 224 -16.34 -24.05 5.33
N ASP A 225 -15.95 -22.91 4.73
CA ASP A 225 -16.16 -21.56 5.27
C ASP A 225 -15.47 -21.31 6.64
N ASP A 226 -14.54 -22.18 7.06
CA ASP A 226 -13.83 -22.08 8.34
C ASP A 226 -12.64 -21.11 8.25
N PRO A 227 -12.63 -20.00 9.02
CA PRO A 227 -11.53 -19.04 9.07
C PRO A 227 -10.17 -19.67 9.41
N ALA A 228 -10.13 -20.64 10.32
CA ALA A 228 -8.89 -21.28 10.75
C ALA A 228 -8.29 -22.11 9.61
N ARG A 229 -9.12 -22.80 8.82
CA ARG A 229 -8.68 -23.54 7.63
C ARG A 229 -8.20 -22.61 6.52
N MET A 230 -8.91 -21.51 6.28
CA MET A 230 -8.45 -20.50 5.32
C MET A 230 -7.10 -19.90 5.73
N GLN A 231 -6.93 -19.57 7.01
CA GLN A 231 -5.66 -19.11 7.55
C GLN A 231 -4.55 -20.15 7.33
N ALA A 232 -4.81 -21.44 7.60
CA ALA A 232 -3.85 -22.52 7.41
C ALA A 232 -3.42 -22.69 5.94
N VAL A 233 -4.34 -22.51 4.98
CA VAL A 233 -4.03 -22.52 3.54
C VAL A 233 -3.13 -21.34 3.16
N TYR A 234 -3.43 -20.12 3.63
CA TYR A 234 -2.56 -18.95 3.43
C TYR A 234 -1.16 -19.17 4.03
N ALA A 235 -1.09 -19.74 5.24
CA ALA A 235 0.16 -20.03 5.92
C ALA A 235 1.00 -21.07 5.16
N THR A 236 0.36 -22.14 4.68
CA THR A 236 1.01 -23.19 3.89
C THR A 236 1.52 -22.64 2.56
N HIS A 237 0.72 -21.82 1.86
CA HIS A 237 1.11 -21.21 0.59
C HIS A 237 2.38 -20.38 0.73
N ARG A 238 2.41 -19.42 1.67
CA ARG A 238 3.56 -18.51 1.83
C ARG A 238 4.81 -19.23 2.36
N THR A 239 4.67 -20.21 3.25
CA THR A 239 5.82 -20.95 3.81
C THR A 239 6.42 -21.92 2.79
N THR A 240 5.57 -22.61 2.01
CA THR A 240 6.02 -23.49 0.92
C THR A 240 6.73 -22.68 -0.16
N ARG A 241 6.15 -21.54 -0.58
CA ARG A 241 6.79 -20.65 -1.55
C ARG A 241 8.14 -20.14 -1.04
N ASN A 242 8.22 -19.70 0.21
CA ASN A 242 9.49 -19.27 0.80
C ASN A 242 10.53 -20.40 0.82
N ALA A 243 10.14 -21.63 1.17
CA ALA A 243 11.05 -22.77 1.16
C ALA A 243 11.58 -23.08 -0.25
N GLN A 244 10.71 -23.03 -1.27
CA GLN A 244 11.10 -23.19 -2.68
C GLN A 244 12.07 -22.09 -3.12
N GLN A 245 11.78 -20.83 -2.81
CA GLN A 245 12.63 -19.71 -3.20
C GLN A 245 13.96 -19.71 -2.44
N ARG A 246 13.95 -20.09 -1.16
CA ARG A 246 15.15 -20.35 -0.37
C ARG A 246 16.05 -21.39 -1.05
N ALA A 247 15.49 -22.52 -1.47
CA ALA A 247 16.23 -23.55 -2.18
C ALA A 247 16.81 -22.99 -3.50
N ALA A 248 16.01 -22.23 -4.27
CA ALA A 248 16.45 -21.63 -5.52
C ALA A 248 17.63 -20.66 -5.34
N PHE A 249 17.61 -19.79 -4.33
CA PHE A 249 18.74 -18.87 -4.04
C PHE A 249 20.03 -19.61 -3.66
N LEU A 250 19.90 -20.74 -2.98
CA LEU A 250 21.04 -21.52 -2.48
C LEU A 250 21.52 -22.59 -3.46
N ASP A 251 20.83 -22.77 -4.59
CA ASP A 251 21.18 -23.75 -5.60
C ASP A 251 22.57 -23.44 -6.21
N PRO A 252 23.46 -24.45 -6.35
CA PRO A 252 24.71 -24.28 -7.09
C PRO A 252 24.52 -23.84 -8.55
N ALA A 253 23.39 -24.18 -9.16
CA ALA A 253 22.98 -23.79 -10.51
C ALA A 253 22.17 -22.49 -10.55
N PHE A 254 22.24 -21.65 -9.50
CA PHE A 254 21.58 -20.34 -9.48
C PHE A 254 21.95 -19.51 -10.71
N ASP A 255 20.93 -19.17 -11.49
CA ASP A 255 20.98 -18.47 -12.78
C ASP A 255 20.88 -16.94 -12.65
N GLY A 256 20.69 -16.44 -11.42
CA GLY A 256 20.58 -15.02 -11.13
C GLY A 256 19.22 -14.61 -10.57
N ILE A 257 19.19 -13.40 -10.05
CA ILE A 257 17.94 -12.71 -9.74
C ILE A 257 17.25 -12.23 -11.02
N LEU A 258 15.96 -11.95 -10.92
CA LEU A 258 15.14 -11.40 -11.99
C LEU A 258 15.08 -9.87 -11.87
N VAL A 259 16.02 -9.19 -12.54
CA VAL A 259 16.07 -7.72 -12.58
C VAL A 259 14.82 -7.17 -13.28
N ASP A 260 14.15 -6.21 -12.63
CA ASP A 260 13.00 -5.52 -13.19
C ASP A 260 13.42 -4.44 -14.19
N GLN A 261 13.42 -4.79 -15.48
CA GLN A 261 13.90 -3.89 -16.55
C GLN A 261 13.02 -2.65 -16.73
N ILE A 262 11.71 -2.76 -16.44
CA ILE A 262 10.80 -1.61 -16.57
C ILE A 262 11.08 -0.65 -15.42
N LEU A 263 11.13 -1.14 -14.18
CA LEU A 263 11.48 -0.31 -13.04
C LEU A 263 12.87 0.31 -13.19
N ARG A 264 13.86 -0.46 -13.65
CA ARG A 264 15.22 0.04 -13.85
C ARG A 264 15.27 1.22 -14.83
N ARG A 265 14.49 1.19 -15.92
CA ARG A 265 14.38 2.32 -16.86
C ARG A 265 13.66 3.54 -16.27
N ILE A 266 12.73 3.32 -15.36
CA ILE A 266 12.04 4.41 -14.64
C ILE A 266 12.99 5.09 -13.66
N GLU A 267 13.80 4.30 -12.93
CA GLU A 267 14.67 4.80 -11.86
C GLU A 267 16.02 5.33 -12.36
N ASP A 268 16.47 4.92 -13.55
CA ASP A 268 17.72 5.38 -14.17
C ASP A 268 17.45 6.18 -15.45
N PRO A 269 17.35 7.52 -15.36
CA PRO A 269 17.14 8.39 -16.51
C PRO A 269 18.27 8.35 -17.55
N SER A 270 19.44 7.78 -17.23
CA SER A 270 20.53 7.64 -18.19
C SER A 270 20.28 6.54 -19.23
N ILE A 271 19.38 5.59 -18.94
CA ILE A 271 18.98 4.53 -19.87
C ILE A 271 18.02 5.09 -20.91
N ASP A 272 16.95 5.73 -20.45
CA ASP A 272 15.96 6.39 -21.30
C ASP A 272 15.19 7.45 -20.49
N PRO A 273 15.55 8.74 -20.62
CA PRO A 273 14.94 9.81 -19.82
C PRO A 273 13.47 10.07 -20.19
N SER A 274 12.99 9.50 -21.31
CA SER A 274 11.62 9.63 -21.78
C SER A 274 10.75 8.41 -21.47
N PHE A 275 11.32 7.38 -20.83
CA PHE A 275 10.61 6.14 -20.60
C PHE A 275 9.43 6.32 -19.65
N ALA A 276 8.27 5.84 -20.08
CA ALA A 276 7.08 5.69 -19.27
C ALA A 276 6.65 4.23 -19.27
N ASP A 277 6.19 3.71 -18.13
CA ASP A 277 5.65 2.35 -18.05
C ASP A 277 4.40 2.24 -18.93
N PRO A 278 4.41 1.40 -19.98
CA PRO A 278 3.29 1.30 -20.91
C PRO A 278 2.13 0.48 -20.34
N ARG A 279 2.29 -0.17 -19.18
CA ARG A 279 1.34 -1.15 -18.64
C ARG A 279 0.29 -0.45 -17.79
N HIS A 280 -0.80 -0.03 -18.42
CA HIS A 280 -1.91 0.58 -17.71
C HIS A 280 -2.89 -0.48 -17.15
N GLY A 281 -3.62 -0.13 -16.11
CA GLY A 281 -4.63 -1.01 -15.51
C GLY A 281 -5.69 -0.27 -14.71
N LEU A 282 -6.53 -1.07 -14.04
CA LEU A 282 -7.47 -0.64 -13.01
C LEU A 282 -7.40 -1.63 -11.85
N VAL A 283 -7.12 -1.13 -10.65
CA VAL A 283 -6.93 -1.94 -9.45
C VAL A 283 -7.57 -1.25 -8.25
N PHE A 284 -8.12 -2.04 -7.33
CA PHE A 284 -8.57 -1.61 -6.02
C PHE A 284 -7.48 -1.94 -4.99
N TRP A 285 -6.91 -0.90 -4.40
CA TRP A 285 -5.85 -1.01 -3.41
C TRP A 285 -6.37 -0.82 -1.99
N ALA A 286 -5.94 -1.66 -1.07
CA ALA A 286 -5.96 -1.34 0.35
C ALA A 286 -4.67 -0.58 0.70
N ARG A 287 -4.80 0.53 1.45
CA ARG A 287 -3.65 1.32 1.92
C ARG A 287 -3.26 0.86 3.32
N PRO A 288 -2.00 0.48 3.56
CA PRO A 288 -1.54 0.15 4.91
C PRO A 288 -1.67 1.38 5.82
N PRO A 289 -2.22 1.23 7.03
CA PRO A 289 -2.27 2.29 8.02
C PRO A 289 -0.87 2.63 8.53
N GLU A 290 -0.76 3.77 9.22
CA GLU A 290 0.52 4.35 9.63
C GLU A 290 1.40 3.37 10.42
N HIS A 291 0.84 2.58 11.34
CA HIS A 291 1.63 1.62 12.13
C HIS A 291 2.22 0.48 11.29
N ILE A 292 1.54 0.08 10.20
CA ILE A 292 2.06 -0.90 9.25
C ILE A 292 3.12 -0.26 8.34
N LEU A 293 2.97 1.01 7.97
CA LEU A 293 4.03 1.74 7.26
C LEU A 293 5.30 1.87 8.09
N GLN A 294 5.18 2.08 9.41
CA GLN A 294 6.33 2.09 10.34
C GLN A 294 7.01 0.72 10.41
N LEU A 295 6.25 -0.38 10.48
CA LEU A 295 6.77 -1.74 10.36
C LEU A 295 7.50 -1.96 9.03
N ALA A 296 6.88 -1.56 7.92
CA ALA A 296 7.48 -1.69 6.60
C ALA A 296 8.78 -0.87 6.48
N ALA A 297 8.82 0.36 6.99
CA ALA A 297 10.00 1.20 7.00
C ALA A 297 11.16 0.59 7.80
N HIS A 298 10.85 0.04 8.99
CA HIS A 298 11.84 -0.67 9.80
C HIS A 298 12.41 -1.88 9.04
N LEU A 299 11.54 -2.69 8.43
CA LEU A 299 11.97 -3.85 7.64
C LEU A 299 12.79 -3.44 6.42
N GLN A 300 12.40 -2.40 5.68
CA GLN A 300 13.17 -1.87 4.55
C GLN A 300 14.58 -1.43 4.98
N ALA A 301 14.72 -0.76 6.12
CA ALA A 301 16.02 -0.38 6.65
C ALA A 301 16.90 -1.60 6.95
N GLN A 302 16.33 -2.66 7.53
CA GLN A 302 17.04 -3.91 7.79
C GLN A 302 17.41 -4.67 6.51
N LEU A 303 16.52 -4.70 5.51
CA LEU A 303 16.78 -5.31 4.21
C LEU A 303 17.92 -4.60 3.48
N GLN A 304 17.99 -3.26 3.54
CA GLN A 304 19.07 -2.48 2.90
C GLN A 304 20.45 -2.77 3.50
N LEU A 305 20.52 -3.15 4.79
CA LEU A 305 21.78 -3.58 5.40
C LEU A 305 22.29 -4.90 4.81
N ALA A 306 21.38 -5.78 4.40
CA ALA A 306 21.72 -7.08 3.80
C ALA A 306 21.95 -6.98 2.29
N ALA A 307 21.25 -6.09 1.59
CA ALA A 307 21.38 -5.85 0.16
C ALA A 307 21.27 -4.33 -0.16
N PRO A 308 22.41 -3.62 -0.17
CA PRO A 308 22.46 -2.17 -0.34
C PRO A 308 21.94 -1.61 -1.67
N HIS A 309 21.80 -2.43 -2.71
CA HIS A 309 21.31 -2.04 -4.03
C HIS A 309 19.82 -2.38 -4.25
N LEU A 310 19.10 -2.81 -3.21
CA LEU A 310 17.66 -2.96 -3.29
C LEU A 310 16.99 -1.64 -3.64
N TRP A 311 16.05 -1.69 -4.59
CA TRP A 311 15.06 -0.63 -4.71
C TRP A 311 13.99 -0.84 -3.66
N LEU A 312 13.78 0.17 -2.83
CA LEU A 312 12.76 0.17 -1.79
C LEU A 312 11.48 0.83 -2.31
N MET A 313 10.35 0.15 -2.17
CA MET A 313 9.03 0.74 -2.45
C MET A 313 8.84 1.99 -1.57
N PRO A 314 8.61 3.19 -2.14
CA PRO A 314 8.36 4.36 -1.32
C PRO A 314 7.12 4.17 -0.43
N LEU A 315 7.18 4.56 0.85
CA LEU A 315 6.08 4.34 1.80
C LEU A 315 4.74 4.90 1.31
N HIS A 316 4.72 6.12 0.74
CA HIS A 316 3.51 6.74 0.19
C HIS A 316 2.92 6.00 -1.04
N ARG A 317 3.70 5.11 -1.66
CA ARG A 317 3.32 4.27 -2.78
C ARG A 317 2.92 2.85 -2.35
N MET A 318 3.18 2.47 -1.09
CA MET A 318 2.82 1.14 -0.59
C MET A 318 1.32 0.91 -0.63
N HIS A 319 0.97 -0.30 -1.03
CA HIS A 319 -0.40 -0.76 -1.19
C HIS A 319 -0.43 -2.28 -1.16
N MET A 320 -1.58 -2.82 -0.77
CA MET A 320 -1.95 -4.21 -1.02
C MET A 320 -3.02 -4.24 -2.11
N THR A 321 -2.82 -5.06 -3.14
CA THR A 321 -3.85 -5.28 -4.16
C THR A 321 -4.97 -6.13 -3.59
N ALA A 322 -6.17 -5.54 -3.41
CA ALA A 322 -7.36 -6.27 -2.99
C ALA A 322 -8.06 -6.92 -4.21
N LEU A 323 -8.11 -6.20 -5.33
CA LEU A 323 -8.65 -6.71 -6.60
C LEU A 323 -8.00 -6.02 -7.80
N GLU A 324 -7.48 -6.80 -8.74
CA GLU A 324 -7.03 -6.32 -10.06
C GLU A 324 -8.11 -6.59 -11.10
N ILE A 325 -8.59 -5.54 -11.78
CA ILE A 325 -9.63 -5.66 -12.82
C ILE A 325 -9.00 -5.96 -14.18
N VAL A 326 -8.06 -5.11 -14.59
CA VAL A 326 -7.29 -5.26 -15.83
C VAL A 326 -5.86 -4.81 -15.61
N HIS A 327 -4.93 -5.41 -16.36
CA HIS A 327 -3.50 -5.12 -16.32
C HIS A 327 -2.92 -5.05 -17.74
N SER A 328 -1.76 -4.40 -17.87
CA SER A 328 -0.98 -4.33 -19.11
C SER A 328 -1.80 -3.89 -20.34
N ARG A 329 -2.73 -2.95 -20.13
CA ARG A 329 -3.55 -2.34 -21.17
C ARG A 329 -2.97 -1.01 -21.62
N THR A 330 -3.46 -0.50 -22.74
CA THR A 330 -3.24 0.89 -23.14
C THR A 330 -3.99 1.84 -22.20
N PRO A 331 -3.63 3.14 -22.17
CA PRO A 331 -4.36 4.15 -21.39
C PRO A 331 -5.86 4.19 -21.71
N ASP A 332 -6.22 4.13 -22.99
CA ASP A 332 -7.61 4.23 -23.45
C ASP A 332 -8.43 3.00 -23.06
N GLU A 333 -7.86 1.80 -23.22
CA GLU A 333 -8.50 0.55 -22.79
C GLU A 333 -8.75 0.54 -21.27
N ALA A 334 -7.75 0.92 -20.47
CA ALA A 334 -7.90 0.99 -19.02
C ALA A 334 -8.97 2.02 -18.62
N TYR A 335 -9.01 3.17 -19.29
CA TYR A 335 -10.01 4.20 -19.02
C TYR A 335 -11.42 3.79 -19.44
N ALA A 336 -11.58 3.04 -20.53
CA ALA A 336 -12.87 2.48 -20.95
C ALA A 336 -13.45 1.57 -19.86
N VAL A 337 -12.63 0.74 -19.21
CA VAL A 337 -13.06 -0.10 -18.07
C VAL A 337 -13.55 0.76 -16.91
N VAL A 338 -12.82 1.83 -16.56
CA VAL A 338 -13.25 2.79 -15.53
C VAL A 338 -14.61 3.40 -15.86
N GLN A 339 -14.84 3.80 -17.11
CA GLN A 339 -16.12 4.35 -17.55
C GLN A 339 -17.27 3.35 -17.42
N THR A 340 -17.04 2.09 -17.78
CA THR A 340 -18.04 1.01 -17.62
C THR A 340 -18.42 0.84 -16.14
N MET A 341 -17.43 0.72 -15.24
CA MET A 341 -17.71 0.57 -13.81
C MET A 341 -18.38 1.81 -13.20
N ALA A 342 -18.04 3.01 -13.67
CA ALA A 342 -18.68 4.24 -13.21
C ALA A 342 -20.16 4.32 -13.60
N ARG A 343 -20.52 3.87 -14.81
CA ARG A 343 -21.90 3.87 -15.32
C ARG A 343 -22.79 2.82 -14.66
N ALA A 344 -22.22 1.69 -14.23
CA ALA A 344 -22.98 0.63 -13.58
C ALA A 344 -23.75 1.09 -12.33
N THR A 345 -23.23 2.12 -11.63
CA THR A 345 -23.83 2.77 -10.45
C THR A 345 -25.26 3.31 -10.67
N ILE A 346 -25.75 3.39 -11.92
CA ILE A 346 -27.01 4.06 -12.28
C ILE A 346 -28.26 3.17 -12.16
N HIS A 347 -28.14 1.84 -12.11
CA HIS A 347 -29.32 0.98 -11.96
C HIS A 347 -29.64 0.67 -10.51
N ARG A 348 -30.24 1.64 -9.81
CA ARG A 348 -31.13 1.31 -8.69
C ARG A 348 -32.32 0.59 -9.34
N VAL A 349 -32.42 -0.71 -9.09
CA VAL A 349 -33.59 -1.48 -9.51
C VAL A 349 -34.81 -0.84 -8.86
N GLU A 350 -35.60 -0.09 -9.64
CA GLU A 350 -36.95 0.37 -9.29
C GLU A 350 -37.97 -0.77 -9.51
N ASP A 351 -37.60 -2.03 -9.29
CA ASP A 351 -38.57 -3.12 -9.31
C ASP A 351 -39.29 -3.15 -7.97
N GLY A 352 -40.55 -2.70 -7.99
CA GLY A 352 -41.49 -2.62 -6.88
C GLY A 352 -41.91 -3.97 -6.27
N HIS A 353 -40.99 -4.90 -6.04
CA HIS A 353 -41.24 -6.11 -5.28
C HIS A 353 -40.80 -5.93 -3.82
N LYS A 354 -41.80 -5.68 -2.97
CA LYS A 354 -41.71 -5.83 -1.52
C LYS A 354 -41.54 -7.31 -1.18
N ASN A 355 -40.30 -7.82 -1.24
CA ASN A 355 -39.97 -9.11 -0.67
C ASN A 355 -39.10 -8.92 0.58
N ASN A 356 -39.54 -9.59 1.64
CA ASN A 356 -39.06 -9.49 3.01
C ASN A 356 -37.53 -9.70 3.15
N GLY A 357 -36.86 -8.73 3.78
CA GLY A 357 -35.81 -9.02 4.77
C GLY A 357 -34.33 -9.00 4.35
N SER A 358 -33.97 -8.83 3.07
CA SER A 358 -32.57 -8.66 2.67
C SER A 358 -32.44 -7.52 1.67
N SER A 359 -32.40 -6.30 2.17
CA SER A 359 -32.07 -5.13 1.37
C SER A 359 -30.65 -5.28 0.80
N SER A 360 -30.54 -5.37 -0.53
CA SER A 360 -29.29 -5.11 -1.26
C SER A 360 -28.91 -3.64 -1.09
N GLN A 361 -28.45 -3.27 0.10
CA GLN A 361 -28.11 -1.90 0.47
C GLN A 361 -26.71 -1.50 -0.03
N ASP A 362 -25.92 -2.47 -0.47
CA ASP A 362 -24.63 -2.25 -1.11
C ASP A 362 -24.81 -2.37 -2.62
N GLY A 363 -24.85 -1.25 -3.34
CA GLY A 363 -24.97 -1.24 -4.80
C GLY A 363 -23.81 -1.93 -5.54
N ASN A 364 -23.70 -1.67 -6.83
CA ASN A 364 -22.55 -2.05 -7.66
C ASN A 364 -21.73 -0.81 -8.06
N GLY A 365 -20.66 -1.01 -8.84
CA GLY A 365 -19.83 0.08 -9.35
C GLY A 365 -18.71 0.51 -8.40
N LEU A 366 -18.03 1.59 -8.76
CA LEU A 366 -16.82 2.06 -8.07
C LEU A 366 -17.09 2.37 -6.59
N ALA A 367 -18.18 3.10 -6.30
CA ALA A 367 -18.52 3.54 -4.95
C ALA A 367 -18.79 2.37 -4.00
N ALA A 368 -19.50 1.34 -4.48
CA ALA A 368 -19.80 0.17 -3.67
C ALA A 368 -18.52 -0.63 -3.34
N LEU A 369 -17.61 -0.75 -4.29
CA LEU A 369 -16.34 -1.47 -4.09
C LEU A 369 -15.40 -0.74 -3.14
N VAL A 370 -15.23 0.58 -3.32
CA VAL A 370 -14.25 1.33 -2.50
C VAL A 370 -14.64 1.45 -1.03
N ASN A 371 -15.94 1.56 -0.75
CA ASN A 371 -16.46 1.66 0.61
C ASN A 371 -16.75 0.30 1.26
N TYR A 372 -16.57 -0.81 0.52
CA TYR A 372 -16.95 -2.12 1.00
C TYR A 372 -16.30 -2.51 2.35
N PRO A 373 -14.99 -2.24 2.57
CA PRO A 373 -14.37 -2.58 3.85
C PRO A 373 -14.89 -1.78 5.06
N TYR A 374 -15.64 -0.70 4.84
CA TYR A 374 -16.23 0.09 5.93
C TYR A 374 -17.18 -0.75 6.79
N ARG A 375 -17.99 -1.60 6.13
CA ARG A 375 -18.94 -2.54 6.77
C ARG A 375 -18.46 -3.99 6.80
N HIS A 376 -17.38 -4.30 6.09
CA HIS A 376 -16.85 -5.67 5.93
C HIS A 376 -15.37 -5.71 6.29
N ARG A 377 -15.11 -5.69 7.61
CA ARG A 377 -13.80 -5.45 8.20
C ARG A 377 -12.96 -6.72 8.28
N ALA A 378 -12.25 -7.01 7.19
CA ALA A 378 -11.30 -8.11 7.17
C ALA A 378 -10.00 -7.77 7.90
N ARG A 379 -9.64 -8.56 8.91
CA ARG A 379 -8.39 -8.44 9.68
C ARG A 379 -7.25 -9.22 9.06
N LEU A 380 -6.06 -8.65 9.15
CA LEU A 380 -4.81 -9.22 8.67
C LEU A 380 -3.79 -9.27 9.81
N VAL A 381 -3.15 -10.43 10.00
CA VAL A 381 -2.27 -10.74 11.14
C VAL A 381 -0.98 -11.43 10.69
N LYS A 382 -0.10 -11.69 11.66
CA LYS A 382 1.08 -12.56 11.52
C LYS A 382 1.95 -12.21 10.30
N PRO A 383 2.49 -10.98 10.22
CA PRO A 383 3.30 -10.54 9.09
C PRO A 383 4.55 -11.41 8.91
N LEU A 384 4.88 -11.75 7.66
CA LEU A 384 6.04 -12.55 7.28
C LEU A 384 6.66 -11.98 5.99
N LEU A 385 7.98 -11.86 5.93
CA LEU A 385 8.68 -11.58 4.67
C LEU A 385 8.53 -12.78 3.73
N SER A 386 7.86 -12.53 2.61
CA SER A 386 7.82 -13.41 1.45
C SER A 386 8.76 -12.86 0.38
N TYR A 387 9.49 -13.74 -0.30
CA TYR A 387 10.46 -13.31 -1.32
C TYR A 387 10.59 -14.33 -2.43
N ASP A 388 11.03 -13.85 -3.58
CA ASP A 388 11.44 -14.67 -4.71
C ASP A 388 12.64 -13.99 -5.40
N ARG A 389 13.01 -14.48 -6.59
CA ARG A 389 14.13 -13.92 -7.36
C ARG A 389 13.87 -12.51 -7.90
N ALA A 390 12.66 -11.97 -7.82
CA ALA A 390 12.31 -10.65 -8.36
C ALA A 390 12.08 -9.59 -7.27
N ALA A 391 11.52 -9.98 -6.13
CA ALA A 391 11.05 -9.03 -5.13
C ALA A 391 11.03 -9.58 -3.69
N VAL A 392 10.87 -8.64 -2.75
CA VAL A 392 10.56 -8.91 -1.35
C VAL A 392 9.25 -8.22 -1.00
N ALA A 393 8.37 -8.93 -0.30
CA ALA A 393 7.07 -8.45 0.15
C ALA A 393 6.83 -8.78 1.62
N LEU A 394 6.07 -7.94 2.31
CA LEU A 394 5.51 -8.26 3.62
C LEU A 394 4.13 -8.87 3.41
N SER A 395 3.99 -10.14 3.75
CA SER A 395 2.76 -10.93 3.59
C SER A 395 2.06 -11.13 4.93
N PHE A 396 0.73 -11.19 4.90
CA PHE A 396 -0.13 -11.32 6.07
C PHE A 396 -1.06 -12.52 5.92
N LEU A 397 -1.57 -13.03 7.04
CA LEU A 397 -2.63 -14.02 7.08
C LEU A 397 -3.98 -13.35 7.34
N PRO A 398 -5.10 -13.89 6.84
CA PRO A 398 -6.41 -13.55 7.41
C PRO A 398 -6.42 -13.94 8.90
N ALA A 399 -7.02 -13.10 9.74
CA ALA A 399 -7.24 -13.46 11.14
C ALA A 399 -8.25 -14.63 11.24
N ALA A 400 -8.16 -15.39 12.33
CA ALA A 400 -8.96 -16.56 12.66
C ALA A 400 -9.02 -16.75 14.19
N GLY A 401 -9.48 -15.72 14.91
CA GLY A 401 -9.65 -15.69 16.36
C GLY A 401 -8.46 -15.09 17.12
N GLU A 402 -7.49 -14.48 16.46
CA GLU A 402 -6.39 -13.80 17.16
C GLU A 402 -6.88 -12.57 17.95
N PRO A 403 -6.29 -12.27 19.12
CA PRO A 403 -6.59 -11.04 19.86
C PRO A 403 -6.35 -9.78 19.02
N HIS A 404 -7.21 -8.77 19.17
CA HIS A 404 -6.97 -7.44 18.61
C HIS A 404 -5.71 -6.81 19.21
N ALA A 405 -4.89 -6.25 18.34
CA ALA A 405 -3.57 -5.72 18.66
C ALA A 405 -3.34 -4.31 18.08
N SER A 406 -4.05 -3.91 17.05
CA SER A 406 -3.89 -2.68 16.28
C SER A 406 -4.47 -1.46 17.01
N PRO A 407 -4.04 -0.24 16.64
CA PRO A 407 -4.65 0.97 17.17
C PRO A 407 -6.17 0.98 16.92
N PRO A 408 -6.96 1.58 17.83
CA PRO A 408 -8.39 1.74 17.59
C PRO A 408 -8.64 2.58 16.32
N PRO A 409 -9.81 2.40 15.68
CA PRO A 409 -10.28 3.23 14.58
C PRO A 409 -10.17 4.73 14.85
N VAL A 410 -9.98 5.54 13.80
CA VAL A 410 -9.81 7.00 13.92
C VAL A 410 -11.16 7.69 13.64
N PRO A 411 -11.60 8.67 14.46
CA PRO A 411 -12.90 9.34 14.29
C PRO A 411 -13.18 9.80 12.84
N PRO A 412 -14.45 9.74 12.37
CA PRO A 412 -15.66 9.90 13.17
C PRO A 412 -16.28 8.60 13.70
N SER A 413 -15.69 7.43 13.45
CA SER A 413 -16.19 6.14 13.95
C SER A 413 -16.17 6.13 15.50
N THR A 414 -17.31 6.50 16.09
CA THR A 414 -17.54 6.49 17.55
C THR A 414 -18.54 5.41 17.94
N ASP A 415 -19.04 4.67 16.95
CA ASP A 415 -20.07 3.67 17.14
C ASP A 415 -19.47 2.38 17.68
N SER A 416 -19.33 2.37 19.00
CA SER A 416 -19.29 1.15 19.83
C SER A 416 -20.52 0.25 19.68
N ASN A 417 -21.54 0.67 18.92
CA ASN A 417 -22.82 -0.03 18.73
C ASN A 417 -23.10 -0.49 17.28
N ASP A 418 -22.29 -0.12 16.28
CA ASP A 418 -22.35 -0.70 14.92
C ASP A 418 -21.47 -1.97 14.82
N SER A 419 -21.15 -2.57 15.97
CA SER A 419 -20.37 -3.78 16.18
C SER A 419 -21.12 -5.03 15.71
N GLN A 420 -21.36 -5.10 14.42
CA GLN A 420 -21.65 -6.32 13.69
C GLN A 420 -20.37 -6.52 12.86
N ASP A 421 -19.27 -7.05 13.37
CA ASP A 421 -19.08 -8.38 13.95
C ASP A 421 -17.58 -8.50 14.37
N ASP A 422 -17.12 -7.66 15.30
CA ASP A 422 -15.68 -7.42 15.57
C ASP A 422 -15.03 -8.49 16.49
N GLY A 423 -15.32 -9.79 16.33
CA GLY A 423 -14.73 -10.77 17.28
C GLY A 423 -14.54 -12.22 16.87
N ASP A 424 -15.23 -12.74 15.85
CA ASP A 424 -15.13 -14.17 15.52
C ASP A 424 -14.28 -14.46 14.27
N ASP A 425 -13.87 -13.41 13.53
CA ASP A 425 -13.14 -13.50 12.25
C ASP A 425 -13.84 -14.39 11.20
N ALA A 426 -15.17 -14.58 11.30
CA ALA A 426 -15.96 -15.30 10.31
C ALA A 426 -15.78 -14.67 8.93
N PHE A 427 -15.77 -13.33 8.85
CA PHE A 427 -15.45 -12.60 7.62
C PHE A 427 -13.94 -12.36 7.44
N THR A 428 -13.24 -13.35 6.88
CA THR A 428 -11.83 -13.27 6.49
C THR A 428 -11.53 -12.32 5.30
N TYR A 429 -10.25 -11.97 5.11
CA TYR A 429 -9.77 -11.29 3.89
C TYR A 429 -10.07 -12.05 2.60
N HIS A 430 -10.19 -13.38 2.65
CA HIS A 430 -10.54 -14.15 1.46
C HIS A 430 -12.02 -13.93 1.05
N HIS A 431 -12.92 -13.77 2.03
CA HIS A 431 -14.31 -13.34 1.79
C HIS A 431 -14.35 -11.98 1.11
N LEU A 432 -13.56 -11.02 1.60
CA LEU A 432 -13.46 -9.70 1.01
C LEU A 432 -13.09 -9.79 -0.49
N ARG A 433 -12.10 -10.60 -0.85
CA ARG A 433 -11.70 -10.76 -2.26
C ARG A 433 -12.78 -11.39 -3.12
N ARG A 434 -13.47 -12.42 -2.62
CA ARG A 434 -14.63 -13.02 -3.28
C ARG A 434 -15.68 -11.97 -3.58
N ASP A 435 -16.07 -11.17 -2.59
CA ASP A 435 -17.17 -10.22 -2.70
C ASP A 435 -16.82 -9.04 -3.60
N LEU A 436 -15.59 -8.53 -3.52
CA LEU A 436 -15.08 -7.52 -4.45
C LEU A 436 -15.11 -8.05 -5.90
N LEU A 437 -14.72 -9.29 -6.15
CA LEU A 437 -14.77 -9.88 -7.49
C LEU A 437 -16.21 -9.99 -8.01
N ASN A 438 -17.13 -10.51 -7.18
CA ASN A 438 -18.54 -10.63 -7.54
C ASN A 438 -19.15 -9.27 -7.89
N ARG A 439 -18.90 -8.25 -7.04
CA ARG A 439 -19.37 -6.87 -7.25
C ARG A 439 -18.79 -6.24 -8.50
N ALA A 440 -17.51 -6.49 -8.80
CA ALA A 440 -16.89 -6.02 -10.03
C ALA A 440 -17.50 -6.71 -11.27
N ARG A 441 -17.67 -8.03 -11.26
CA ARG A 441 -18.33 -8.76 -12.37
C ARG A 441 -19.76 -8.25 -12.59
N ALA A 442 -20.48 -7.90 -11.53
CA ALA A 442 -21.83 -7.32 -11.61
C ALA A 442 -21.89 -5.94 -12.30
N THR A 443 -20.75 -5.27 -12.55
CA THR A 443 -20.71 -4.05 -13.37
C THR A 443 -20.57 -4.33 -14.86
N GLY A 444 -20.54 -5.61 -15.27
CA GLY A 444 -20.35 -6.02 -16.67
C GLY A 444 -18.92 -5.92 -17.19
N VAL A 445 -17.93 -5.70 -16.31
CA VAL A 445 -16.52 -5.72 -16.74
C VAL A 445 -15.95 -7.13 -16.68
N ALA A 446 -15.15 -7.49 -17.69
CA ALA A 446 -14.31 -8.67 -17.62
C ALA A 446 -13.20 -8.43 -16.59
N VAL A 447 -13.11 -9.30 -15.59
CA VAL A 447 -12.07 -9.25 -14.58
C VAL A 447 -10.96 -10.23 -14.96
N ALA A 448 -9.81 -9.68 -15.32
CA ALA A 448 -8.61 -10.43 -15.72
C ALA A 448 -7.55 -10.30 -14.62
N SER A 449 -7.85 -10.78 -13.41
CA SER A 449 -6.90 -10.73 -12.30
C SER A 449 -5.79 -11.76 -12.50
N ARG A 450 -4.53 -11.34 -12.45
CA ARG A 450 -3.39 -12.26 -12.52
C ARG A 450 -3.18 -13.06 -11.24
N TYR A 451 -3.69 -12.53 -10.13
CA TYR A 451 -3.40 -13.01 -8.79
C TYR A 451 -4.69 -13.42 -8.11
N VAL A 452 -4.99 -14.72 -8.16
CA VAL A 452 -6.15 -15.30 -7.46
C VAL A 452 -5.74 -16.21 -6.30
N VAL A 453 -4.44 -16.47 -6.16
CA VAL A 453 -3.84 -17.29 -5.09
C VAL A 453 -4.07 -16.70 -3.70
N PRO A 454 -4.07 -17.51 -2.62
CA PRO A 454 -4.24 -17.05 -1.24
C PRO A 454 -3.04 -16.23 -0.75
N SER A 455 -3.08 -14.91 -1.00
CA SER A 455 -2.03 -13.99 -0.60
C SER A 455 -2.61 -12.62 -0.25
N ALA A 456 -2.12 -12.05 0.86
CA ALA A 456 -2.32 -10.66 1.26
C ALA A 456 -0.93 -10.08 1.47
N HIS A 457 -0.47 -9.17 0.62
CA HIS A 457 0.90 -8.67 0.74
C HIS A 457 1.07 -7.23 0.26
N ILE A 458 2.09 -6.57 0.81
CA ILE A 458 2.61 -5.29 0.34
C ILE A 458 4.04 -5.49 -0.17
N THR A 459 4.37 -4.90 -1.32
CA THR A 459 5.75 -4.98 -1.84
C THR A 459 6.66 -4.07 -1.02
N LEU A 460 7.77 -4.61 -0.52
CA LEU A 460 8.81 -3.84 0.19
C LEU A 460 9.94 -3.43 -0.73
N ALA A 461 10.40 -4.34 -1.60
CA ALA A 461 11.57 -4.11 -2.42
C ALA A 461 11.58 -4.92 -3.72
N ARG A 462 12.40 -4.48 -4.67
CA ARG A 462 12.69 -5.15 -5.95
C ARG A 462 14.19 -5.09 -6.25
N PHE A 463 14.67 -6.01 -7.07
CA PHE A 463 16.06 -6.00 -7.51
C PHE A 463 16.25 -5.21 -8.81
N LEU A 464 17.20 -4.26 -8.82
CA LEU A 464 17.57 -3.49 -10.02
C LEU A 464 18.88 -3.96 -10.67
N ASP A 465 19.69 -4.69 -9.92
CA ASP A 465 20.94 -5.28 -10.39
C ASP A 465 21.33 -6.49 -9.51
N PRO A 466 22.23 -7.37 -9.99
CA PRO A 466 22.57 -8.61 -9.30
C PRO A 466 23.73 -8.48 -8.29
N ALA A 467 24.29 -7.29 -8.05
CA ALA A 467 25.55 -7.12 -7.33
C ALA A 467 25.53 -7.76 -5.93
N ASP A 468 24.44 -7.57 -5.18
CA ASP A 468 24.29 -8.10 -3.81
C ASP A 468 24.09 -9.62 -3.74
N HIS A 469 23.90 -10.29 -4.89
CA HIS A 469 23.58 -11.72 -4.98
C HIS A 469 24.55 -12.49 -5.89
N ALA A 470 25.66 -11.84 -6.29
CA ALA A 470 26.58 -12.36 -7.29
C ALA A 470 27.36 -13.61 -6.84
N THR A 471 27.57 -13.80 -5.54
CA THR A 471 28.32 -14.94 -4.98
C THR A 471 27.44 -15.84 -4.14
N ALA A 472 27.80 -17.13 -4.02
CA ALA A 472 27.09 -18.06 -3.15
C ALA A 472 27.08 -17.59 -1.69
N ALA A 473 28.19 -17.03 -1.20
CA ALA A 473 28.29 -16.47 0.14
C ALA A 473 27.32 -15.27 0.34
N ALA A 474 27.21 -14.38 -0.66
CA ALA A 474 26.27 -13.26 -0.59
C ALA A 474 24.81 -13.74 -0.57
N ARG A 475 24.46 -14.74 -1.38
CA ARG A 475 23.12 -15.36 -1.37
C ARG A 475 22.81 -16.06 -0.04
N GLN A 476 23.79 -16.74 0.54
CA GLN A 476 23.65 -17.34 1.87
C GLN A 476 23.41 -16.28 2.94
N ALA A 477 24.18 -15.18 2.92
CA ALA A 477 24.00 -14.07 3.85
C ALA A 477 22.62 -13.41 3.68
N TRP A 478 22.16 -13.22 2.44
CA TRP A 478 20.83 -12.69 2.12
C TRP A 478 19.72 -13.56 2.68
N VAL A 479 19.74 -14.87 2.40
CA VAL A 479 18.76 -15.83 2.93
C VAL A 479 18.79 -15.86 4.46
N ALA A 480 19.98 -15.89 5.07
CA ALA A 480 20.10 -15.87 6.52
C ALA A 480 19.55 -14.58 7.15
N ALA A 481 19.71 -13.43 6.48
CA ALA A 481 19.13 -12.17 6.94
C ALA A 481 17.60 -12.20 6.90
N LEU A 482 17.00 -12.74 5.83
CA LEU A 482 15.55 -12.90 5.69
C LEU A 482 14.99 -13.88 6.72
N ASP A 483 15.63 -15.05 6.90
CA ASP A 483 15.26 -16.05 7.91
C ASP A 483 15.32 -15.43 9.32
N GLY A 484 16.39 -14.68 9.61
CA GLY A 484 16.56 -13.97 10.86
C GLY A 484 15.50 -12.90 11.09
N LEU A 485 15.11 -12.14 10.07
CA LEU A 485 14.04 -11.15 10.16
C LEU A 485 12.67 -11.80 10.39
N ASN A 486 12.38 -12.90 9.70
CA ASN A 486 11.13 -13.66 9.90
C ASN A 486 11.03 -14.22 11.32
N ALA A 487 12.11 -14.77 11.86
CA ALA A 487 12.14 -15.24 13.24
C ALA A 487 11.90 -14.09 14.25
N ARG A 488 12.35 -12.86 13.95
CA ARG A 488 12.04 -11.68 14.79
C ARG A 488 10.58 -11.24 14.66
N LEU A 489 10.03 -11.22 13.45
CA LEU A 489 8.61 -10.90 13.24
C LEU A 489 7.70 -11.85 14.03
N GLU A 490 7.96 -13.15 13.96
CA GLU A 490 7.19 -14.16 14.68
C GLU A 490 7.30 -13.98 16.21
N ARG A 491 8.51 -13.79 16.72
CA ARG A 491 8.75 -13.66 18.17
C ARG A 491 8.22 -12.35 18.75
N ASP A 492 8.45 -11.24 18.07
CA ASP A 492 8.29 -9.90 18.65
C ASP A 492 7.03 -9.19 18.15
N VAL A 493 6.62 -9.40 16.88
CA VAL A 493 5.56 -8.61 16.23
C VAL A 493 4.22 -9.34 16.17
N TRP A 494 4.20 -10.67 16.06
CA TRP A 494 2.93 -11.43 15.98
C TRP A 494 2.10 -11.35 17.26
N THR A 495 2.76 -11.21 18.41
CA THR A 495 2.12 -11.12 19.73
C THR A 495 2.15 -9.70 20.29
N ALA A 496 2.70 -8.73 19.57
CA ALA A 496 2.75 -7.34 20.01
C ALA A 496 1.34 -6.76 20.10
N GLN A 497 1.08 -5.99 21.16
CA GLN A 497 -0.14 -5.22 21.32
C GLN A 497 0.17 -3.72 21.22
N TRP A 498 -0.73 -2.98 20.59
CA TRP A 498 -0.65 -1.53 20.54
C TRP A 498 -0.82 -0.94 21.93
N THR A 499 0.12 -0.07 22.29
CA THR A 499 0.05 0.69 23.54
C THR A 499 0.17 2.18 23.24
N THR A 500 -0.76 2.97 23.77
CA THR A 500 -0.76 4.44 23.63
C THR A 500 0.33 5.13 24.46
N ALA A 501 0.90 4.44 25.46
CA ALA A 501 1.99 4.93 26.29
C ALA A 501 3.24 4.08 26.05
N PRO A 502 4.31 4.61 25.42
CA PRO A 502 5.59 3.91 25.43
C PRO A 502 6.09 3.86 26.88
N THR A 503 6.20 2.66 27.44
CA THR A 503 6.90 2.48 28.71
C THR A 503 8.40 2.43 28.42
N ALA A 504 9.24 2.83 29.37
CA ALA A 504 10.70 2.67 29.23
C ALA A 504 11.12 1.20 28.98
N ALA A 505 10.25 0.23 29.29
CA ALA A 505 10.44 -1.19 29.05
C ALA A 505 10.09 -1.64 27.61
N THR A 506 9.31 -0.86 26.85
CA THR A 506 8.93 -1.15 25.45
C THR A 506 9.68 -0.29 24.45
N ALA A 507 10.57 0.60 24.88
CA ALA A 507 11.47 1.32 23.98
C ALA A 507 12.70 0.44 23.69
N SER A 508 12.63 -0.38 22.65
CA SER A 508 13.84 -1.04 22.15
C SER A 508 14.79 0.02 21.55
N ALA A 509 16.10 -0.20 21.69
CA ALA A 509 17.11 0.73 21.18
C ALA A 509 17.09 0.89 19.64
N ASP A 510 16.43 -0.04 18.93
CA ASP A 510 16.28 -0.07 17.48
C ASP A 510 14.89 0.40 16.98
N GLY A 511 14.01 0.85 17.89
CA GLY A 511 12.66 1.32 17.56
C GLY A 511 11.62 0.22 17.30
N SER A 512 11.98 -1.06 17.40
CA SER A 512 11.08 -2.22 17.23
C SER A 512 9.97 -2.37 18.28
N GLY A 513 10.11 -1.81 19.48
CA GLY A 513 9.16 -2.06 20.57
C GLY A 513 7.79 -1.35 20.46
N ARG A 514 7.48 -0.74 19.32
CA ARG A 514 6.14 -0.23 18.96
C ARG A 514 5.53 -0.89 17.72
N LEU A 515 6.20 -1.89 17.14
CA LEU A 515 5.76 -2.50 15.89
C LEU A 515 4.66 -3.53 16.15
N VAL A 516 3.48 -3.28 15.58
CA VAL A 516 2.32 -4.18 15.61
C VAL A 516 2.07 -4.70 14.20
N GLY A 517 1.85 -6.01 14.08
CA GLY A 517 1.66 -6.68 12.80
C GLY A 517 0.21 -6.84 12.34
N GLU A 518 -0.76 -6.55 13.22
CA GLU A 518 -2.18 -6.60 12.88
C GLU A 518 -2.63 -5.29 12.23
N TRP A 519 -3.49 -5.38 11.22
CA TRP A 519 -4.30 -4.25 10.75
C TRP A 519 -5.63 -4.72 10.15
N VAL A 520 -6.56 -3.78 9.99
CA VAL A 520 -7.86 -4.03 9.35
C VAL A 520 -7.88 -3.39 7.97
N VAL A 521 -8.33 -4.13 6.94
CA VAL A 521 -8.48 -3.56 5.60
C VAL A 521 -9.54 -2.47 5.63
N GLY A 522 -9.17 -1.25 5.21
CA GLY A 522 -10.04 -0.07 5.30
C GLY A 522 -9.78 0.85 6.49
N GLN A 523 -8.89 0.45 7.41
CA GLN A 523 -8.46 1.29 8.53
C GLN A 523 -7.81 2.58 8.02
N GLU A 524 -8.19 3.73 8.60
CA GLU A 524 -7.81 5.10 8.16
C GLU A 524 -8.36 5.53 6.78
N ARG A 525 -8.45 4.60 5.82
CA ARG A 525 -8.92 4.85 4.45
C ARG A 525 -9.49 3.57 3.82
N GLY A 526 -10.65 3.69 3.17
CA GLY A 526 -11.24 2.63 2.34
C GLY A 526 -10.37 2.26 1.12
N LEU A 527 -10.89 1.44 0.20
CA LEU A 527 -10.08 1.07 -0.96
C LEU A 527 -9.86 2.27 -1.90
N ASP A 528 -8.71 2.30 -2.55
CA ASP A 528 -8.34 3.29 -3.57
C ASP A 528 -8.49 2.63 -4.95
N ALA A 529 -9.53 3.02 -5.70
CA ALA A 529 -9.68 2.61 -7.09
C ALA A 529 -8.72 3.43 -7.94
N ARG A 530 -7.65 2.80 -8.43
CA ARG A 530 -6.60 3.48 -9.20
C ARG A 530 -6.51 3.00 -10.63
N THR A 531 -6.21 3.93 -11.53
CA THR A 531 -5.98 3.65 -12.94
C THR A 531 -4.67 4.27 -13.44
N GLY A 532 -4.06 3.68 -14.47
CA GLY A 532 -2.81 4.13 -15.08
C GLY A 532 -1.67 3.12 -14.93
N ALA A 533 -0.43 3.58 -14.92
CA ALA A 533 0.76 2.76 -14.63
C ALA A 533 0.88 2.45 -13.13
N LEU A 534 0.40 1.27 -12.73
CA LEU A 534 0.11 0.95 -11.32
C LEU A 534 1.20 0.14 -10.60
N TRP A 535 2.07 -0.53 -11.35
CA TRP A 535 3.01 -1.55 -10.87
C TRP A 535 3.93 -1.13 -9.73
N TYR A 536 4.33 0.15 -9.69
CA TYR A 536 5.26 0.69 -8.70
C TYR A 536 4.60 1.78 -7.85
N GLY A 537 3.28 1.67 -7.65
CA GLY A 537 2.48 2.60 -6.85
C GLY A 537 2.15 3.92 -7.55
N GLY A 538 2.19 3.95 -8.88
CA GLY A 538 1.86 5.10 -9.71
C GLY A 538 0.35 5.24 -10.00
N GLY A 539 0.04 5.71 -11.21
CA GLY A 539 -1.32 5.98 -11.66
C GLY A 539 -2.02 7.10 -10.89
N ARG A 540 -3.33 7.23 -11.07
CA ARG A 540 -4.19 8.21 -10.39
C ARG A 540 -5.35 7.54 -9.68
N SER A 541 -5.77 8.11 -8.55
CA SER A 541 -7.02 7.74 -7.90
C SER A 541 -8.20 8.18 -8.74
N VAL A 542 -9.12 7.26 -9.00
CA VAL A 542 -10.43 7.50 -9.58
C VAL A 542 -11.43 7.80 -8.47
N MET A 543 -11.39 6.99 -7.41
CA MET A 543 -12.25 7.13 -6.24
C MET A 543 -11.56 6.49 -5.03
N VAL A 544 -11.72 7.10 -3.86
CA VAL A 544 -11.20 6.58 -2.59
C VAL A 544 -12.38 6.39 -1.66
N GLY A 545 -12.46 5.21 -1.04
CA GLY A 545 -13.50 4.89 -0.07
C GLY A 545 -13.27 5.52 1.29
N GLU A 546 -14.34 5.59 2.05
CA GLU A 546 -14.34 6.01 3.45
C GLU A 546 -13.60 4.97 4.31
N GLY A 547 -12.71 5.46 5.17
CA GLY A 547 -12.07 4.66 6.20
C GLY A 547 -12.80 4.79 7.54
N PHE A 548 -12.35 4.04 8.54
CA PHE A 548 -12.91 4.08 9.89
C PHE A 548 -11.83 4.24 10.95
#